data_AF-A0A3A9G9N4-F1
#
_entry.id   AF-A0A3A9G9N4-F1
#
_cell.length_a   1.000
_cell.length_b   1.000
_cell.length_c   1.000
_cell.angle_alpha   90.00
_cell.angle_beta   90.00
_cell.angle_gamma   90.00
#
_symmetry.space_group_name_H-M   'P 1'
#
loop_
_entity.id
_entity.type
_entity.pdbx_description
1 polymer ?
#
loop_
_entity_poly.entity_id
_entity_poly.type
_entity_poly.pdbx_seq_one_letter_code
_entity_poly.pdbx_strand_id
1 'polypeptide(L)'
;MCMSMEAVKEMNETMEQIQEWKRIKEEAEANITALNMKAIKFLTENEDECKTTNQKGKEILQYIGNICKATLSEMERETVDKAEVKKLLSAKDYQKVSKVSVYPVLRVS
;
A
#
# COMPACT_ATOMS: atom_id res chain seq x y z
N MET A 1 17.87 34.17 7.81
CA MET A 1 19.32 34.33 7.58
C MET A 1 19.81 33.10 6.86
N CYS A 2 20.78 33.31 5.97
CA CYS A 2 21.27 32.44 4.92
C CYS A 2 21.44 30.97 5.33
N MET A 3 20.88 30.05 4.55
CA MET A 3 21.56 28.77 4.38
C MET A 3 22.93 29.10 3.77
N SER A 4 24.01 28.53 4.30
CA SER A 4 25.32 28.64 3.64
C SER A 4 25.20 28.08 2.21
N MET A 5 26.00 28.58 1.27
CA MET A 5 25.96 28.06 -0.11
C MET A 5 26.22 26.54 -0.15
N GLU A 6 27.03 26.05 0.78
CA GLU A 6 27.30 24.63 1.00
C GLU A 6 26.05 23.86 1.44
N ALA A 7 25.28 24.36 2.41
CA ALA A 7 24.06 23.69 2.87
C ALA A 7 22.97 23.63 1.79
N VAL A 8 22.88 24.65 0.93
CA VAL A 8 21.97 24.63 -0.23
C VAL A 8 22.41 23.59 -1.25
N LYS A 9 23.72 23.50 -1.51
CA LYS A 9 24.28 22.51 -2.43
C LYS A 9 24.02 21.08 -1.97
N GLU A 10 24.29 20.76 -0.71
CA GLU A 10 24.02 19.44 -0.12
C GLU A 10 22.54 19.06 -0.19
N MET A 11 21.65 20.03 0.07
CA MET A 11 20.21 19.79 -0.02
C MET A 11 19.77 19.56 -1.47
N ASN A 12 20.35 20.28 -2.45
CA ASN A 12 20.06 20.05 -3.86
C ASN A 12 20.52 18.65 -4.31
N GLU A 13 21.73 18.24 -3.94
CA GLU A 13 22.24 16.88 -4.20
C GLU A 13 21.32 15.82 -3.58
N THR A 14 20.81 16.08 -2.37
CA THR A 14 19.82 15.21 -1.72
C THR A 14 18.51 15.14 -2.51
N MET A 15 18.02 16.27 -3.03
CA MET A 15 16.79 16.30 -3.85
C MET A 15 16.97 15.56 -5.18
N GLU A 16 18.13 15.67 -5.81
CA GLU A 16 18.47 14.92 -7.04
C GLU A 16 18.48 13.41 -6.77
N GLN A 17 19.11 12.97 -5.68
CA GLN A 17 19.11 11.56 -5.28
C GLN A 17 17.69 11.05 -4.98
N ILE A 18 16.86 11.86 -4.32
CA ILE A 18 15.45 11.50 -4.06
C ILE A 18 14.69 11.29 -5.37
N GLN A 19 14.89 12.15 -6.37
CA GLN A 19 14.22 11.99 -7.67
C GLN A 19 14.67 10.73 -8.40
N GLU A 20 15.97 10.43 -8.40
CA GLU A 20 16.49 9.21 -9.02
C GLU A 20 15.92 7.95 -8.36
N TRP A 21 15.92 7.91 -7.03
CA TRP A 21 15.37 6.76 -6.30
C TRP A 21 13.86 6.60 -6.48
N LYS A 22 13.09 7.68 -6.65
CA LYS A 22 11.67 7.58 -7.02
C LYS A 22 11.50 6.91 -8.37
N ARG A 23 12.30 7.29 -9.38
CA ARG A 23 12.26 6.69 -10.71
C ARG A 23 12.55 5.19 -10.65
N ILE A 24 13.62 4.81 -9.95
CA ILE A 24 13.98 3.39 -9.76
C ILE A 24 12.85 2.63 -9.06
N LYS A 25 12.26 3.23 -8.02
CA LYS A 25 11.14 2.64 -7.29
C LYS A 25 9.93 2.42 -8.21
N GLU A 26 9.55 3.40 -9.03
CA GLU A 26 8.44 3.27 -9.97
C GLU A 26 8.67 2.15 -10.99
N GLU A 27 9.88 2.05 -11.53
CA GLU A 27 10.26 0.96 -12.45
C GLU A 27 10.21 -0.41 -11.76
N ALA A 28 10.75 -0.51 -10.54
CA ALA A 28 10.71 -1.73 -9.75
C ALA A 28 9.27 -2.15 -9.41
N GLU A 29 8.42 -1.20 -9.00
CA GLU A 29 7.00 -1.43 -8.72
C GLU A 29 6.25 -1.89 -9.97
N ALA A 30 6.53 -1.30 -11.14
CA ALA A 30 5.93 -1.73 -12.41
C ALA A 30 6.33 -3.17 -12.77
N ASN A 31 7.62 -3.51 -12.65
CA ASN A 31 8.14 -4.85 -12.91
C ASN A 31 7.55 -5.88 -11.94
N ILE A 32 7.49 -5.57 -10.64
CA ILE A 32 6.86 -6.41 -9.62
C ILE A 32 5.37 -6.60 -9.94
N THR A 33 4.66 -5.54 -10.33
CA THR A 33 3.24 -5.62 -10.68
C THR A 33 3.02 -6.56 -11.87
N ALA A 34 3.85 -6.48 -12.91
CA ALA A 34 3.78 -7.38 -14.05
C ALA A 34 4.03 -8.85 -13.67
N LEU A 35 4.99 -9.11 -12.76
CA LEU A 35 5.25 -10.45 -12.23
C LEU A 35 4.10 -10.96 -11.36
N ASN A 36 3.51 -10.10 -10.53
CA ASN A 36 2.33 -10.42 -9.72
C ASN A 36 1.14 -10.80 -10.60
N MET A 37 0.89 -10.09 -11.70
CA MET A 37 -0.15 -10.45 -12.67
C MET A 37 0.08 -11.84 -13.27
N LYS A 38 1.34 -12.19 -13.60
CA LYS A 38 1.66 -13.53 -14.09
C LYS A 38 1.39 -14.61 -13.04
N ALA A 39 1.73 -14.36 -11.78
CA ALA A 39 1.47 -15.28 -10.69
C ALA A 39 -0.04 -15.46 -10.43
N ILE A 40 -0.81 -14.37 -10.46
CA ILE A 40 -2.29 -14.41 -10.38
C ILE A 40 -2.86 -15.23 -11.52
N LYS A 41 -2.44 -14.94 -12.77
CA LYS A 41 -2.88 -15.68 -13.94
C LYS A 41 -2.62 -17.18 -13.81
N PHE A 42 -1.42 -17.57 -13.38
CA PHE A 42 -1.09 -18.97 -13.12
C PHE A 42 -2.03 -19.61 -12.09
N LEU A 43 -2.26 -18.95 -10.94
CA LEU A 43 -3.14 -19.47 -9.90
C LEU A 43 -4.58 -19.65 -10.39
N THR A 44 -5.09 -18.69 -11.17
CA THR A 44 -6.47 -18.73 -11.70
C THR A 44 -6.63 -19.73 -12.83
N GLU A 45 -5.66 -19.86 -13.75
CA GLU A 45 -5.72 -20.86 -14.83
C GLU A 45 -5.58 -22.30 -14.33
N ASN A 46 -4.96 -22.49 -13.15
CA ASN A 46 -4.77 -23.79 -12.51
C ASN A 46 -5.56 -23.87 -11.19
N GLU A 47 -6.78 -23.31 -11.18
CA GLU A 47 -7.61 -23.20 -9.98
C GLU A 47 -7.81 -24.56 -9.31
N ASP A 48 -8.16 -25.60 -10.07
CA ASP A 48 -8.43 -26.94 -9.54
C ASP A 48 -7.24 -27.54 -8.76
N GLU A 49 -6.01 -27.21 -9.16
CA GLU A 49 -4.78 -27.69 -8.50
C GLU A 49 -4.31 -26.77 -7.38
N CYS A 50 -4.59 -25.47 -7.50
CA CYS A 50 -4.14 -24.45 -6.55
C CYS A 50 -5.14 -24.19 -5.42
N LYS A 51 -6.40 -24.66 -5.56
CA LYS A 51 -7.46 -24.39 -4.59
C LYS A 51 -7.20 -25.12 -3.27
N THR A 52 -7.22 -24.35 -2.19
CA THR A 52 -7.08 -24.88 -0.83
C THR A 52 -7.88 -24.05 0.16
N THR A 53 -7.92 -24.49 1.41
CA THR A 53 -8.64 -23.81 2.50
C THR A 53 -7.65 -23.24 3.49
N ASN A 54 -7.80 -21.96 3.84
CA ASN A 54 -6.96 -21.34 4.87
C ASN A 54 -7.35 -21.78 6.29
N GLN A 55 -6.57 -21.38 7.29
CA GLN A 55 -6.83 -21.69 8.72
C GLN A 55 -8.19 -21.19 9.24
N LYS A 56 -8.84 -20.27 8.52
CA LYS A 56 -10.15 -19.70 8.86
C LYS A 56 -11.30 -20.35 8.08
N GLY A 57 -11.04 -21.41 7.33
CA GLY A 57 -12.07 -22.10 6.54
C GLY A 57 -12.45 -21.41 5.22
N LYS A 58 -11.73 -20.35 4.80
CA LYS A 58 -12.01 -19.68 3.51
C LYS A 58 -11.22 -20.34 2.38
N GLU A 59 -11.88 -20.51 1.24
CA GLU A 59 -11.25 -20.96 0.00
C GLU A 59 -10.28 -19.90 -0.51
N ILE A 60 -9.08 -20.34 -0.89
CA ILE A 60 -8.00 -19.51 -1.42
C ILE A 60 -7.28 -20.28 -2.54
N LEU A 61 -6.57 -19.57 -3.42
CA LEU A 61 -5.64 -20.21 -4.36
C LEU A 61 -4.22 -20.05 -3.84
N GLN A 62 -3.46 -21.15 -3.82
CA GLN A 62 -2.12 -21.17 -3.26
C GLN A 62 -1.16 -21.95 -4.14
N TYR A 63 0.03 -21.36 -4.34
CA TYR A 63 1.17 -22.03 -4.94
C TYR A 63 2.33 -22.03 -3.92
N ILE A 64 2.94 -23.20 -3.71
CA ILE A 64 4.08 -23.37 -2.82
C ILE A 64 5.30 -23.64 -3.70
N GLY A 65 6.14 -22.62 -3.88
CA GLY A 65 7.40 -22.74 -4.59
C GLY A 65 8.58 -23.06 -3.67
N ASN A 66 9.74 -23.28 -4.26
CA ASN A 66 10.96 -23.61 -3.52
C ASN A 66 11.49 -22.47 -2.63
N ILE A 67 11.22 -21.22 -3.03
CA ILE A 67 11.75 -20.02 -2.36
C ILE A 67 10.65 -19.31 -1.57
N CYS A 68 9.46 -19.19 -2.14
CA CYS A 68 8.35 -18.48 -1.52
C CYS A 68 7.01 -19.13 -1.90
N LYS A 69 5.96 -18.72 -1.17
CA LYS A 69 4.57 -19.09 -1.46
C LYS A 69 3.82 -17.90 -2.06
N ALA A 70 2.95 -18.16 -3.02
CA ALA A 70 1.97 -17.21 -3.52
C ALA A 70 0.59 -17.61 -2.99
N THR A 71 -0.21 -16.63 -2.56
CA THR A 71 -1.57 -16.88 -2.09
C THR A 71 -2.47 -15.78 -2.60
N LEU A 72 -3.54 -16.17 -3.29
CA LEU A 72 -4.58 -15.28 -3.78
C LEU A 72 -5.84 -15.52 -2.95
N SER A 73 -6.32 -14.45 -2.32
CA SER A 73 -7.53 -14.47 -1.49
C SER A 73 -8.26 -13.15 -1.64
N GLU A 74 -9.59 -13.19 -1.57
CA GLU A 74 -10.40 -11.97 -1.55
C GLU A 74 -10.23 -11.22 -0.22
N MET A 75 -10.02 -9.91 -0.33
CA MET A 75 -9.97 -8.99 0.80
C MET A 75 -11.11 -8.00 0.71
N GLU A 76 -11.90 -7.90 1.78
CA GLU A 76 -12.96 -6.92 1.92
C GLU A 76 -12.48 -5.76 2.78
N ARG A 77 -12.85 -4.53 2.38
CA ARG A 77 -12.64 -3.33 3.18
C ARG A 77 -13.93 -2.54 3.25
N GLU A 78 -14.47 -2.39 4.45
CA GLU A 78 -15.56 -1.47 4.70
C GLU A 78 -15.02 -0.03 4.80
N THR A 79 -15.65 0.88 4.07
CA THR A 79 -15.37 2.32 4.16
C THR A 79 -16.64 3.03 4.62
N VAL A 80 -16.55 3.73 5.75
CA VAL A 80 -17.67 4.46 6.32
C VAL A 80 -17.66 5.90 5.82
N ASP A 81 -18.79 6.37 5.31
CA ASP A 81 -18.96 7.77 4.94
C ASP A 81 -19.06 8.65 6.19
N LYS A 82 -17.97 9.36 6.47
CA LYS A 82 -17.87 10.26 7.63
C LYS A 82 -18.86 11.44 7.53
N ALA A 83 -19.29 11.85 6.34
CA ALA A 83 -20.22 12.95 6.18
C ALA A 83 -21.64 12.52 6.57
N GLU A 84 -22.10 11.36 6.14
CA GLU A 84 -23.38 10.79 6.57
C GLU A 84 -23.41 10.51 8.07
N VAL A 85 -22.33 9.95 8.62
CA VAL A 85 -22.23 9.71 10.09
C VAL A 85 -22.35 11.01 10.89
N LYS A 86 -21.80 12.12 10.39
CA LYS A 86 -21.93 13.44 11.04
C LYS A 86 -23.35 14.00 11.01
N LYS A 87 -24.21 13.57 10.08
CA LYS A 87 -25.63 13.95 10.08
C LYS A 87 -26.43 13.17 11.13
N LEU A 88 -25.99 11.96 11.47
CA LEU A 88 -26.66 11.08 12.43
C LEU A 88 -26.24 11.36 13.89
N LEU A 89 -25.03 11.85 14.12
CA LEU A 89 -24.48 12.09 15.46
C LEU A 89 -24.44 13.58 15.80
N SER A 90 -24.70 13.89 17.08
CA SER A 90 -24.40 15.22 17.62
C SER A 90 -22.88 15.46 17.59
N ALA A 91 -22.46 16.73 17.55
CA ALA A 91 -21.03 17.07 17.58
C ALA A 91 -20.29 16.48 18.80
N LYS A 92 -20.97 16.44 19.96
CA LYS A 92 -20.41 15.86 21.20
C LYS A 92 -20.24 14.35 21.08
N ASP A 93 -21.19 13.65 20.47
CA ASP A 93 -21.11 12.19 20.33
C ASP A 93 -20.12 11.79 19.24
N TYR A 94 -20.04 12.56 18.15
CA TYR A 94 -19.02 12.38 17.12
C TYR A 94 -17.60 12.52 17.70
N GLN A 95 -17.39 13.46 18.62
CA GLN A 95 -16.08 13.67 19.25
C GLN A 95 -15.65 12.47 20.11
N LYS A 96 -16.57 11.80 20.80
CA LYS A 96 -16.26 10.61 21.62
C LYS A 96 -15.72 9.44 20.79
N VAL A 97 -16.14 9.34 19.54
CA VAL A 97 -15.76 8.25 18.61
C VAL A 97 -14.69 8.67 17.60
N SER A 98 -14.24 9.93 17.63
CA SER A 98 -13.24 10.47 16.73
C SER A 98 -11.84 10.39 17.35
N LYS A 99 -10.85 9.95 16.56
CA LYS A 99 -9.43 10.00 16.91
C LYS A 99 -8.71 10.86 15.88
N VAL A 100 -8.05 11.92 16.34
CA VAL A 100 -7.25 12.81 15.49
C VAL A 100 -5.79 12.68 15.89
N SER A 101 -4.94 12.23 14.97
CA SER A 101 -3.49 12.24 15.12
C SER A 101 -2.88 13.28 14.18
N VAL A 102 -1.86 13.99 14.67
CA VAL A 102 -1.08 14.96 13.89
C VAL A 102 0.33 14.40 13.71
N TYR A 103 0.80 14.33 12.46
CA TYR A 103 2.14 13.86 12.12
C TYR A 103 2.73 14.69 10.98
N PRO A 104 4.06 14.91 10.97
CA PRO A 104 4.70 15.64 9.88
C PRO A 104 4.63 14.84 8.58
N VAL A 105 4.35 15.54 7.48
CA VAL A 105 4.34 14.98 6.13
C VAL A 105 5.29 15.81 5.27
N LEU A 106 6.33 15.16 4.73
CA LEU A 106 7.18 15.73 3.69
C LEU A 106 6.63 15.29 2.32
N ARG A 107 6.28 16.25 1.46
CA ARG A 107 5.94 16.00 0.07
C ARG A 107 7.05 16.57 -0.80
N VAL A 108 7.82 15.69 -1.41
CA VAL A 108 8.73 16.04 -2.52
C VAL A 108 8.01 15.56 -3.77
N SER A 109 7.66 16.46 -4.68
CA SER A 109 7.12 16.13 -6.01
C SER A 109 8.25 16.12 -7.01
#